data_AF-A0A352DCA1-F1
#
_entry.id   AF-A0A352DCA1-F1
#
_cell.length_a   1.000
_cell.length_b   1.000
_cell.length_c   1.000
_cell.angle_alpha   90.00
_cell.angle_beta   90.00
_cell.angle_gamma   90.00
#
_symmetry.space_group_name_H-M   'P 1'
#
loop_
_entity.id
_entity.type
_entity.pdbx_description
1 polymer ?
#
loop_
_entity_poly.entity_id
_entity_poly.type
_entity_poly.pdbx_seq_one_letter_code
_entity_poly.pdbx_strand_id
1 'polypeptide(L)'
;MRCRDFARGAAISYYSVGGNMIKLLILISVLCAPARAQEVKTIAVHGHRGSRGTAPENTIPAFKAALMAGADVLEMDMGVTRDNVLVISHEPRVTPERCLGPDGAKLEKAVPIRSLTLAELKKYDCGSLVNPKFPRQIAAPGERMPTLDEVFALVKASPYPAAAKVEFNIETKIFPAEPELSPAPAGFARLVVDAVKKAGMEARVMVQSFDVRT
;
A
#
# COMPACT_ATOMS: atom_id res chain seq x y z
N MET A 1 48.68 -25.96 3.01
CA MET A 1 49.18 -26.67 1.81
C MET A 1 48.28 -26.30 0.64
N ARG A 2 48.85 -25.67 -0.39
CA ARG A 2 48.18 -25.24 -1.63
C ARG A 2 48.24 -26.35 -2.68
N CYS A 3 47.23 -26.40 -3.54
CA CYS A 3 47.33 -26.73 -4.96
C CYS A 3 45.96 -26.39 -5.59
N ARG A 4 45.81 -25.77 -6.77
CA ARG A 4 46.68 -24.97 -7.64
C ARG A 4 45.74 -24.40 -8.72
N ASP A 5 46.08 -23.22 -9.22
CA ASP A 5 45.36 -22.43 -10.22
C ASP A 5 45.09 -23.16 -11.56
N PHE A 6 44.03 -22.75 -12.27
CA PHE A 6 43.94 -22.94 -13.72
C PHE A 6 43.52 -21.64 -14.39
N ALA A 7 44.49 -20.99 -15.04
CA ALA A 7 44.25 -19.87 -15.92
C ALA A 7 45.14 -19.99 -17.16
N ARG A 8 44.54 -19.62 -18.31
CA ARG A 8 45.14 -19.07 -19.55
C ARG A 8 45.60 -20.05 -20.64
N GLY A 9 45.15 -19.72 -21.87
CA GLY A 9 45.97 -19.82 -23.07
C GLY A 9 45.35 -20.58 -24.24
N ALA A 10 44.29 -20.05 -24.88
CA ALA A 10 43.96 -20.48 -26.24
C ALA A 10 44.91 -19.75 -27.21
N ALA A 11 45.78 -20.51 -27.87
CA ALA A 11 46.72 -20.01 -28.86
C ALA A 11 45.99 -19.66 -30.17
N ILE A 12 46.14 -18.42 -30.64
CA ILE A 12 45.73 -18.01 -31.98
C ILE A 12 46.92 -18.25 -32.90
N SER A 13 46.79 -19.21 -33.81
CA SER A 13 47.78 -19.46 -34.86
C SER A 13 47.44 -18.61 -36.09
N TYR A 14 48.35 -17.72 -36.51
CA TYR A 14 48.22 -16.97 -37.75
C TYR A 14 49.06 -17.65 -38.83
N TYR A 15 48.41 -18.16 -39.87
CA TYR A 15 49.08 -18.53 -41.11
C TYR A 15 49.19 -17.30 -42.02
N SER A 16 50.42 -16.97 -42.42
CA SER A 16 50.71 -15.99 -43.47
C SER A 16 50.70 -16.71 -44.82
N VAL A 17 49.73 -16.37 -45.68
CA VAL A 17 49.83 -16.60 -47.13
C VAL A 17 49.28 -15.36 -47.81
N GLY A 18 50.13 -14.72 -48.62
CA GLY A 18 49.78 -13.53 -49.38
C GLY A 18 48.80 -13.82 -50.52
N GLY A 19 48.20 -12.75 -51.04
CA GLY A 19 47.38 -12.76 -52.25
C GLY A 19 45.91 -12.46 -51.97
N ASN A 20 45.41 -11.42 -52.65
CA ASN A 20 44.02 -10.96 -52.66
C ASN A 20 42.98 -12.10 -52.57
N MET A 21 42.37 -12.24 -51.40
CA MET A 21 41.19 -13.07 -51.23
C MET A 21 40.18 -12.28 -50.41
N ILE A 22 39.06 -11.97 -51.07
CA ILE A 22 37.84 -11.40 -50.51
C ILE A 22 37.54 -12.04 -49.16
N LYS A 23 37.67 -11.26 -48.08
CA LYS A 23 37.22 -11.67 -46.74
C LYS A 23 35.70 -11.68 -46.73
N LEU A 24 35.09 -12.79 -47.16
CA LEU A 24 33.71 -13.09 -46.80
C LEU A 24 33.69 -13.52 -45.33
N LEU A 25 33.71 -12.53 -44.44
CA LEU A 25 33.32 -12.71 -43.04
C LEU A 25 31.82 -12.99 -43.03
N ILE A 26 31.44 -14.27 -43.01
CA ILE A 26 30.08 -14.66 -42.61
C ILE A 26 29.97 -14.36 -41.12
N LEU A 27 29.52 -13.15 -40.80
CA LEU A 27 29.08 -12.77 -39.48
C LEU A 27 27.78 -13.53 -39.21
N ILE A 28 27.87 -14.73 -38.65
CA ILE A 28 26.71 -15.36 -37.99
C ILE A 28 26.51 -14.61 -36.67
N SER A 29 26.03 -13.37 -36.76
CA SER A 29 25.34 -12.73 -35.66
C SER A 29 24.02 -13.45 -35.51
N VAL A 30 24.02 -14.56 -34.77
CA VAL A 30 22.78 -15.10 -34.21
C VAL A 30 22.17 -13.96 -33.41
N LEU A 31 21.15 -13.32 -33.97
CA LEU A 31 20.23 -12.48 -33.23
C LEU A 31 19.58 -13.38 -32.18
N CYS A 32 20.24 -13.51 -31.03
CA CYS A 32 19.56 -13.86 -29.80
C CYS A 32 18.76 -12.62 -29.42
N ALA A 33 17.65 -12.39 -30.12
CA ALA A 33 16.66 -11.45 -29.65
C ALA A 33 16.26 -11.95 -28.25
N PRO A 34 16.35 -11.14 -27.19
CA PRO A 34 15.84 -11.55 -25.90
C PRO A 34 14.36 -11.88 -26.13
N ALA A 35 13.99 -13.14 -25.89
CA ALA A 35 12.59 -13.52 -25.84
C ALA A 35 11.94 -12.53 -24.88
N ARG A 36 11.06 -11.67 -25.39
CA ARG A 36 10.33 -10.70 -24.60
C ARG A 36 9.49 -11.53 -23.65
N ALA A 37 9.95 -11.68 -22.41
CA ALA A 37 9.23 -12.42 -21.39
C ALA A 37 7.83 -11.83 -21.36
N GLN A 38 6.86 -12.66 -21.71
CA GLN A 38 5.48 -12.25 -21.76
C GLN A 38 5.10 -11.88 -20.32
N GLU A 39 4.75 -10.61 -20.12
CA GLU A 39 4.37 -10.09 -18.81
C GLU A 39 3.18 -10.93 -18.33
N VAL A 40 3.43 -11.80 -17.35
CA VAL A 40 2.39 -12.64 -16.78
C VAL A 40 1.43 -11.68 -16.09
N LYS A 41 0.21 -11.57 -16.61
CA LYS A 41 -0.87 -10.86 -15.92
C LYS A 41 -1.15 -11.60 -14.62
N THR A 42 -0.56 -11.13 -13.53
CA THR A 42 -0.82 -11.66 -12.19
C THR A 42 -2.12 -11.08 -11.66
N ILE A 43 -2.96 -11.92 -11.05
CA ILE A 43 -4.12 -11.45 -10.29
C ILE A 43 -3.57 -10.85 -8.99
N ALA A 44 -3.74 -9.54 -8.79
CA ALA A 44 -3.33 -8.87 -7.56
C ALA A 44 -4.33 -9.14 -6.43
N VAL A 45 -3.84 -9.50 -5.26
CA VAL A 45 -4.66 -9.69 -4.06
C VAL A 45 -4.67 -8.42 -3.21
N HIS A 46 -5.83 -7.78 -3.14
CA HIS A 46 -6.05 -6.59 -2.33
C HIS A 46 -6.56 -6.97 -0.94
N GLY A 47 -5.80 -6.63 0.09
CA GLY A 47 -6.28 -6.63 1.46
C GLY A 47 -7.27 -5.50 1.68
N HIS A 48 -8.57 -5.78 1.45
CA HIS A 48 -9.64 -4.80 1.60
C HIS A 48 -9.80 -4.35 3.07
N ARG A 49 -9.56 -3.05 3.30
CA ARG A 49 -9.43 -2.41 4.61
C ARG A 49 -8.40 -3.11 5.50
N GLY A 50 -7.29 -3.53 4.89
CA GLY A 50 -6.35 -4.50 5.45
C GLY A 50 -6.92 -5.92 5.38
N SER A 51 -7.18 -6.54 6.52
CA SER A 51 -7.80 -7.86 6.59
C SER A 51 -9.05 -7.82 7.45
N ARG A 52 -10.07 -7.08 6.99
CA ARG A 52 -11.31 -6.83 7.77
C ARG A 52 -12.03 -8.08 8.26
N GLY A 53 -11.81 -9.22 7.60
CA GLY A 53 -12.39 -10.51 7.99
C GLY A 53 -11.72 -11.16 9.20
N THR A 54 -10.51 -10.73 9.57
CA THR A 54 -9.70 -11.32 10.65
C THR A 54 -9.26 -10.32 11.71
N ALA A 55 -9.24 -9.01 11.41
CA ALA A 55 -8.91 -7.94 12.35
C ALA A 55 -9.79 -6.70 12.10
N PRO A 56 -9.93 -5.77 13.07
CA PRO A 56 -10.78 -4.58 12.93
C PRO A 56 -10.36 -3.78 11.69
N GLU A 57 -11.32 -3.50 10.82
CA GLU A 57 -11.04 -2.90 9.51
C GLU A 57 -10.31 -1.56 9.61
N ASN A 58 -9.44 -1.27 8.64
CA ASN A 58 -8.74 0.02 8.54
C ASN A 58 -7.87 0.36 9.77
N THR A 59 -7.41 -0.64 10.53
CA THR A 59 -6.51 -0.49 11.68
C THR A 59 -5.10 -1.05 11.42
N ILE A 60 -4.11 -0.69 12.24
CA ILE A 60 -2.75 -1.23 12.13
C ILE A 60 -2.73 -2.77 12.24
N PRO A 61 -3.46 -3.42 13.18
CA PRO A 61 -3.61 -4.87 13.20
C PRO A 61 -4.14 -5.47 11.89
N ALA A 62 -5.13 -4.85 11.24
CA ALA A 62 -5.65 -5.34 9.97
C ALA A 62 -4.64 -5.24 8.84
N PHE A 63 -3.87 -4.16 8.76
CA PHE A 63 -2.79 -4.03 7.78
C PHE A 63 -1.64 -5.02 8.05
N LYS A 64 -1.26 -5.23 9.32
CA LYS A 64 -0.29 -6.27 9.70
C LYS A 64 -0.77 -7.67 9.27
N ALA A 65 -2.03 -8.00 9.52
CA ALA A 65 -2.60 -9.27 9.13
C ALA A 65 -2.60 -9.48 7.61
N ALA A 66 -2.90 -8.45 6.83
CA ALA A 66 -2.83 -8.51 5.36
C ALA A 66 -1.39 -8.71 4.86
N LEU A 67 -0.41 -8.00 5.42
CA LEU A 67 1.01 -8.19 5.09
C LEU A 67 1.50 -9.59 5.43
N MET A 68 1.12 -10.10 6.60
CA MET A 68 1.44 -11.45 7.04
C MET A 68 0.83 -12.52 6.12
N ALA A 69 -0.37 -12.26 5.59
CA ALA A 69 -1.05 -13.14 4.63
C ALA A 69 -0.49 -13.05 3.21
N GLY A 70 0.43 -12.12 2.92
CA GLY A 70 1.05 -11.98 1.62
C GLY A 70 0.26 -11.14 0.60
N ALA A 71 -0.60 -10.23 1.06
CA ALA A 71 -1.34 -9.34 0.17
C ALA A 71 -0.39 -8.54 -0.74
N ASP A 72 -0.75 -8.41 -2.02
CA ASP A 72 0.00 -7.60 -2.99
C ASP A 72 -0.30 -6.10 -2.81
N VAL A 73 -1.51 -5.78 -2.36
CA VAL A 73 -1.97 -4.41 -2.17
C VAL A 73 -2.67 -4.27 -0.82
N LEU A 74 -2.35 -3.21 -0.07
CA LEU A 74 -3.15 -2.77 1.07
C LEU A 74 -4.19 -1.77 0.58
N GLU A 75 -5.45 -2.16 0.62
CA GLU A 75 -6.54 -1.26 0.30
C GLU A 75 -7.07 -0.60 1.58
N MET A 76 -7.38 0.69 1.49
CA MET A 76 -7.86 1.49 2.60
C MET A 76 -8.70 2.68 2.16
N ASP A 77 -9.56 3.11 3.06
CA ASP A 77 -10.43 4.27 2.87
C ASP A 77 -9.91 5.47 3.67
N MET A 78 -10.00 6.68 3.12
CA MET A 78 -9.52 7.89 3.80
C MET A 78 -10.67 8.84 4.17
N GLY A 79 -10.60 9.37 5.38
CA GLY A 79 -11.29 10.58 5.83
C GLY A 79 -10.28 11.69 6.19
N VAL A 80 -10.78 12.85 6.57
CA VAL A 80 -9.94 14.01 6.93
C VAL A 80 -10.46 14.67 8.20
N THR A 81 -9.58 14.87 9.17
CA THR A 81 -9.88 15.55 10.45
C THR A 81 -10.09 17.06 10.27
N ARG A 82 -10.57 17.75 11.31
CA ARG A 82 -10.75 19.22 11.35
C ARG A 82 -9.45 19.98 11.04
N ASP A 83 -8.33 19.48 11.54
CA ASP A 83 -6.96 19.98 11.35
C ASP A 83 -6.26 19.42 10.11
N ASN A 84 -7.02 18.90 9.13
CA ASN A 84 -6.56 18.46 7.81
C ASN A 84 -5.56 17.29 7.82
N VAL A 85 -5.69 16.36 8.76
CA VAL A 85 -4.91 15.12 8.78
C VAL A 85 -5.70 14.02 8.07
N LEU A 86 -5.03 13.31 7.15
CA LEU A 86 -5.56 12.10 6.52
C LEU A 86 -5.60 10.94 7.53
N VAL A 87 -6.80 10.42 7.75
CA VAL A 87 -7.06 9.29 8.65
C VAL A 87 -7.75 8.17 7.90
N ILE A 88 -7.56 6.94 8.37
CA ILE A 88 -7.98 5.75 7.66
C ILE A 88 -9.31 5.25 8.22
N SER A 89 -10.39 5.46 7.48
CA SER A 89 -11.76 5.13 7.87
C SER A 89 -12.65 5.03 6.65
N HIS A 90 -13.51 4.01 6.62
CA HIS A 90 -14.54 3.88 5.60
C HIS A 90 -15.69 4.86 5.82
N GLU A 91 -16.14 4.98 7.07
CA GLU A 91 -17.23 5.86 7.45
C GLU A 91 -16.72 7.29 7.60
N PRO A 92 -17.52 8.31 7.24
CA PRO A 92 -17.18 9.72 7.50
C PRO A 92 -17.27 10.11 8.98
N ARG A 93 -17.69 9.16 9.83
CA ARG A 93 -18.02 9.35 11.24
C ARG A 93 -17.35 8.26 12.08
N VAL A 94 -17.01 8.60 13.31
CA VAL A 94 -16.78 7.62 14.36
C VAL A 94 -18.14 7.06 14.76
N THR A 95 -18.37 5.76 14.57
CA THR A 95 -19.69 5.15 14.76
C THR A 95 -19.72 4.17 15.95
N PRO A 96 -20.88 4.01 16.62
CA PRO A 96 -21.03 3.10 17.77
C PRO A 96 -20.94 1.61 17.42
N GLU A 97 -20.98 1.27 16.13
CA GLU A 97 -20.77 -0.11 15.66
C GLU A 97 -19.29 -0.47 15.58
N ARG A 98 -18.40 0.54 15.50
CA ARG A 98 -16.98 0.36 15.19
C ARG A 98 -16.05 0.85 16.28
N CYS A 99 -16.47 1.87 17.01
CA CYS A 99 -15.64 2.47 18.04
C CYS A 99 -16.36 2.60 19.39
N LEU A 100 -15.56 2.73 20.44
CA LEU A 100 -15.94 3.17 21.78
C LEU A 100 -15.46 4.61 21.99
N GLY A 101 -16.15 5.32 22.87
CA GLY A 101 -15.82 6.66 23.30
C GLY A 101 -14.51 6.72 24.11
N PRO A 102 -14.00 7.94 24.40
CA PRO A 102 -12.80 8.14 25.21
C PRO A 102 -12.85 7.54 26.63
N ASP A 103 -14.05 7.35 27.16
CA ASP A 103 -14.35 6.72 28.45
C ASP A 103 -14.46 5.18 28.36
N GLY A 104 -14.33 4.60 27.17
CA GLY A 104 -14.52 3.18 26.91
C GLY A 104 -15.99 2.77 26.76
N ALA A 105 -16.94 3.71 26.84
CA ALA A 105 -18.36 3.41 26.66
C ALA A 105 -18.76 3.37 25.19
N LYS A 106 -19.87 2.71 24.87
CA LYS A 106 -20.44 2.77 23.52
C LYS A 106 -20.93 4.19 23.24
N LEU A 107 -20.67 4.70 22.02
CA LEU A 107 -21.17 6.02 21.64
C LEU A 107 -22.70 6.00 21.57
N GLU A 108 -23.34 7.08 22.03
CA GLU A 108 -24.78 7.27 21.86
C GLU A 108 -25.15 7.66 20.42
N LYS A 109 -24.25 8.39 19.75
CA LYS A 109 -24.41 8.86 18.37
C LYS A 109 -23.09 8.89 17.63
N ALA A 110 -23.16 8.79 16.31
CA ALA A 110 -22.00 8.93 15.46
C ALA A 110 -21.46 10.37 15.46
N VAL A 111 -20.13 10.53 15.41
CA VAL A 111 -19.45 11.83 15.46
C VAL A 111 -18.69 12.07 14.14
N PRO A 112 -18.94 13.15 13.38
CA PRO A 112 -18.21 13.44 12.15
C PRO A 112 -16.70 13.53 12.38
N ILE A 113 -15.93 12.77 11.60
CA ILE A 113 -14.46 12.82 11.64
C ILE A 113 -13.97 14.24 11.34
N ARG A 114 -14.60 14.91 10.37
CA ARG A 114 -14.29 16.29 9.98
C ARG A 114 -14.53 17.33 11.08
N SER A 115 -15.27 16.97 12.14
CA SER A 115 -15.49 17.85 13.31
C SER A 115 -14.41 17.75 14.39
N LEU A 116 -13.57 16.71 14.34
CA LEU A 116 -12.54 16.41 15.35
C LEU A 116 -11.14 16.73 14.83
N THR A 117 -10.27 17.30 15.65
CA THR A 117 -8.82 17.27 15.43
C THR A 117 -8.28 15.85 15.52
N LEU A 118 -7.08 15.61 15.00
CA LEU A 118 -6.42 14.30 15.17
C LEU A 118 -6.28 13.93 16.66
N ALA A 119 -5.89 14.88 17.50
CA ALA A 119 -5.70 14.65 18.94
C ALA A 119 -7.02 14.26 19.64
N GLU A 120 -8.15 14.82 19.22
CA GLU A 120 -9.47 14.43 19.72
C GLU A 120 -9.89 13.05 19.18
N LEU A 121 -9.67 12.80 17.89
CA LEU A 121 -10.00 11.53 17.24
C LEU A 121 -9.21 10.35 17.81
N LYS A 122 -7.94 10.55 18.18
CA LYS A 122 -7.09 9.49 18.76
C LYS A 122 -7.52 9.02 20.15
N LYS A 123 -8.55 9.63 20.75
CA LYS A 123 -9.13 9.18 22.02
C LYS A 123 -10.12 8.02 21.87
N TYR A 124 -10.68 7.81 20.67
CA TYR A 124 -11.68 6.76 20.43
C TYR A 124 -11.01 5.41 20.20
N ASP A 125 -11.56 4.33 20.77
CA ASP A 125 -11.08 2.97 20.55
C ASP A 125 -11.85 2.34 19.40
N CYS A 126 -11.21 2.09 18.28
CA CYS A 126 -11.81 1.52 17.07
C CYS A 126 -11.35 0.08 16.79
N GLY A 127 -10.85 -0.64 17.81
CA GLY A 127 -10.46 -2.03 17.69
C GLY A 127 -11.10 -2.98 18.70
N SER A 128 -11.70 -2.48 19.79
CA SER A 128 -12.39 -3.31 20.77
C SER A 128 -13.67 -3.97 20.25
N LEU A 129 -14.37 -3.33 19.31
CA LEU A 129 -15.65 -3.82 18.80
C LEU A 129 -15.45 -4.78 17.62
N VAL A 130 -16.04 -5.97 17.73
CA VAL A 130 -16.05 -6.98 16.66
C VAL A 130 -17.25 -6.74 15.75
N ASN A 131 -17.00 -6.70 14.44
CA ASN A 131 -18.07 -6.63 13.45
C ASN A 131 -18.84 -7.97 13.41
N PRO A 132 -20.16 -7.99 13.66
CA PRO A 132 -20.94 -9.23 13.63
C PRO A 132 -20.97 -9.89 12.24
N LYS A 133 -20.67 -9.15 11.15
CA LYS A 133 -20.53 -9.71 9.79
C LYS A 133 -19.24 -10.51 9.60
N PHE A 134 -18.27 -10.39 10.52
CA PHE A 134 -16.98 -11.08 10.48
C PHE A 134 -16.74 -11.81 11.81
N PRO A 135 -17.42 -12.95 12.05
CA PRO A 135 -17.35 -13.65 13.33
C PRO A 135 -15.95 -14.21 13.68
N ARG A 136 -15.02 -14.26 12.72
CA ARG A 136 -13.62 -14.67 12.93
C ARG A 136 -12.68 -13.49 13.17
N GLN A 137 -13.20 -12.27 13.21
CA GLN A 137 -12.41 -11.08 13.49
C GLN A 137 -11.95 -11.09 14.95
N ILE A 138 -10.65 -10.93 15.16
CA ILE A 138 -10.04 -10.84 16.48
C ILE A 138 -9.97 -9.36 16.87
N ALA A 139 -10.59 -8.99 17.99
CA ALA A 139 -10.54 -7.62 18.50
C ALA A 139 -9.09 -7.19 18.82
N ALA A 140 -8.84 -5.88 18.72
CA ALA A 140 -7.60 -5.24 19.14
C ALA A 140 -7.92 -4.10 20.11
N PRO A 141 -8.14 -4.39 21.40
CA PRO A 141 -8.57 -3.39 22.36
C PRO A 141 -7.59 -2.21 22.47
N GLY A 142 -8.13 -0.99 22.49
CA GLY A 142 -7.37 0.25 22.55
C GLY A 142 -6.80 0.74 21.22
N GLU A 143 -6.96 -0.01 20.13
CA GLU A 143 -6.51 0.40 18.81
C GLU A 143 -7.26 1.66 18.35
N ARG A 144 -6.53 2.60 17.75
CA ARG A 144 -7.07 3.90 17.33
C ARG A 144 -7.19 3.94 15.81
N MET A 145 -8.04 4.83 15.30
CA MET A 145 -8.07 5.13 13.87
C MET A 145 -6.68 5.64 13.42
N PRO A 146 -5.99 4.97 12.48
CA PRO A 146 -4.65 5.37 12.09
C PRO A 146 -4.67 6.55 11.11
N THR A 147 -3.55 7.27 11.03
CA THR A 147 -3.27 8.22 9.93
C THR A 147 -2.67 7.48 8.75
N LEU A 148 -2.71 8.10 7.56
CA LEU A 148 -2.00 7.56 6.40
C LEU A 148 -0.49 7.44 6.66
N ASP A 149 0.12 8.43 7.33
CA ASP A 149 1.53 8.42 7.71
C ASP A 149 1.88 7.23 8.62
N GLU A 150 1.01 6.87 9.56
CA GLU A 150 1.21 5.70 10.44
C GLU A 150 1.15 4.37 9.66
N VAL A 151 0.28 4.26 8.65
CA VAL A 151 0.22 3.07 7.78
C VAL A 151 1.47 2.96 6.90
N PHE A 152 1.97 4.07 6.35
CA PHE A 152 3.24 4.07 5.63
C PHE A 152 4.42 3.72 6.54
N ALA A 153 4.45 4.25 7.76
CA ALA A 153 5.47 3.92 8.74
C ALA A 153 5.44 2.43 9.12
N LEU A 154 4.23 1.86 9.29
CA LEU A 154 4.04 0.44 9.52
C LEU A 154 4.68 -0.40 8.41
N VAL A 155 4.40 -0.09 7.14
CA VAL A 155 4.95 -0.87 6.01
C VAL A 155 6.47 -0.75 5.95
N LYS A 156 7.03 0.45 6.13
CA LYS A 156 8.48 0.68 6.13
C LYS A 156 9.20 -0.10 7.23
N ALA A 157 8.58 -0.25 8.40
CA ALA A 157 9.12 -0.96 9.55
C ALA A 157 8.74 -2.45 9.60
N SER A 158 7.93 -2.94 8.66
CA SER A 158 7.36 -4.28 8.73
C SER A 158 8.41 -5.36 8.40
N PRO A 159 8.49 -6.44 9.20
CA PRO A 159 9.41 -7.55 8.92
C PRO A 159 8.86 -8.55 7.88
N TYR A 160 7.61 -8.39 7.43
CA TYR A 160 6.99 -9.35 6.52
C TYR A 160 7.50 -9.15 5.10
N PRO A 161 7.88 -10.22 4.36
CA PRO A 161 8.39 -10.11 3.00
C PRO A 161 7.48 -9.35 2.03
N ALA A 162 6.16 -9.45 2.21
CA ALA A 162 5.18 -8.72 1.40
C ALA A 162 5.36 -7.19 1.49
N ALA A 163 5.76 -6.67 2.65
CA ALA A 163 5.90 -5.23 2.87
C ALA A 163 6.96 -4.57 1.96
N ALA A 164 7.96 -5.32 1.51
CA ALA A 164 8.99 -4.82 0.60
C ALA A 164 8.42 -4.42 -0.77
N LYS A 165 7.36 -5.09 -1.22
CA LYS A 165 6.77 -4.91 -2.56
C LYS A 165 5.30 -4.47 -2.55
N VAL A 166 4.64 -4.42 -1.38
CA VAL A 166 3.20 -4.13 -1.31
C VAL A 166 2.87 -2.78 -1.93
N GLU A 167 1.79 -2.69 -2.68
CA GLU A 167 1.25 -1.43 -3.16
C GLU A 167 0.12 -0.95 -2.23
N PHE A 168 -0.35 0.27 -2.45
CA PHE A 168 -1.44 0.87 -1.70
C PHE A 168 -2.55 1.24 -2.67
N ASN A 169 -3.79 0.86 -2.34
CA ASN A 169 -4.97 1.36 -3.00
C ASN A 169 -5.72 2.26 -2.01
N ILE A 170 -5.60 3.57 -2.17
CA ILE A 170 -6.12 4.54 -1.20
C ILE A 170 -7.36 5.23 -1.76
N GLU A 171 -8.48 5.16 -1.04
CA GLU A 171 -9.76 5.73 -1.47
C GLU A 171 -10.02 7.11 -0.87
N THR A 172 -10.35 8.11 -1.69
CA THR A 172 -10.94 9.36 -1.21
C THR A 172 -12.44 9.20 -0.99
N LYS A 173 -12.90 9.26 0.27
CA LYS A 173 -14.34 9.19 0.59
C LYS A 173 -14.98 10.58 0.55
N ILE A 174 -15.72 10.85 -0.52
CA ILE A 174 -16.57 12.04 -0.64
C ILE A 174 -18.03 11.62 -0.71
N PHE A 175 -18.86 12.33 0.05
CA PHE A 175 -20.29 12.08 0.15
C PHE A 175 -21.05 13.29 -0.40
N PRO A 176 -21.48 13.30 -1.68
CA PRO A 176 -22.13 14.47 -2.29
C PRO A 176 -23.39 14.95 -1.55
N ALA A 177 -24.10 14.05 -0.86
CA ALA A 177 -25.27 14.37 -0.05
C ALA A 177 -24.93 15.02 1.31
N GLU A 178 -23.68 14.88 1.77
CA GLU A 178 -23.19 15.38 3.06
C GLU A 178 -21.79 16.04 2.86
N PRO A 179 -21.71 17.11 2.05
CA PRO A 179 -20.44 17.68 1.59
C PRO A 179 -19.56 18.24 2.72
N GLU A 180 -20.12 18.50 3.90
CA GLU A 180 -19.42 18.96 5.09
C GLU A 180 -18.58 17.87 5.77
N LEU A 181 -18.75 16.60 5.40
CA LEU A 181 -18.04 15.47 6.00
C LEU A 181 -16.64 15.23 5.43
N SER A 182 -16.27 15.94 4.36
CA SER A 182 -14.95 15.90 3.76
C SER A 182 -14.51 17.32 3.34
N PRO A 183 -13.23 17.54 3.01
CA PRO A 183 -12.83 18.72 2.25
C PRO A 183 -13.49 18.72 0.87
N ALA A 184 -13.44 19.87 0.19
CA ALA A 184 -13.78 19.93 -1.23
C ALA A 184 -12.84 19.02 -2.05
N PRO A 185 -13.28 18.46 -3.19
CA PRO A 185 -12.52 17.47 -3.96
C PRO A 185 -11.05 17.82 -4.21
N ALA A 186 -10.77 19.02 -4.74
CA ALA A 186 -9.41 19.49 -5.00
C ALA A 186 -8.56 19.62 -3.71
N GLY A 187 -9.17 19.99 -2.59
CA GLY A 187 -8.50 20.06 -1.29
C GLY A 187 -8.13 18.68 -0.76
N PHE A 188 -9.04 17.70 -0.89
CA PHE A 188 -8.77 16.32 -0.50
C PHE A 188 -7.67 15.71 -1.38
N ALA A 189 -7.77 15.84 -2.70
CA ALA A 189 -6.74 15.36 -3.63
C ALA A 189 -5.36 15.96 -3.33
N ARG A 190 -5.29 17.25 -2.99
CA ARG A 190 -4.02 17.89 -2.63
C ARG A 190 -3.42 17.35 -1.34
N LEU A 191 -4.23 17.13 -0.29
CA LEU A 191 -3.76 16.50 0.94
C LEU A 191 -3.17 15.11 0.66
N VAL A 192 -3.83 14.32 -0.19
CA VAL A 192 -3.36 12.98 -0.58
C VAL A 192 -2.02 13.06 -1.31
N VAL A 193 -1.92 13.89 -2.35
CA VAL A 193 -0.69 14.06 -3.12
C VAL A 193 0.47 14.52 -2.22
N ASP A 194 0.23 15.49 -1.35
CA ASP A 194 1.25 16.02 -0.45
C ASP A 194 1.74 14.95 0.54
N ALA A 195 0.83 14.15 1.11
CA ALA A 195 1.18 13.06 2.02
C ALA A 195 1.96 11.93 1.32
N VAL A 196 1.53 11.52 0.13
CA VAL A 196 2.21 10.47 -0.66
C VAL A 196 3.62 10.90 -1.04
N LYS A 197 3.81 12.16 -1.49
CA LYS A 197 5.12 12.73 -1.80
C LYS A 197 6.01 12.84 -0.57
N LYS A 198 5.47 13.36 0.54
CA LYS A 198 6.19 13.45 1.82
C LYS A 198 6.68 12.07 2.26
N ALA A 199 5.90 11.02 2.02
CA ALA A 199 6.27 9.66 2.37
C ALA A 199 7.23 8.97 1.39
N GLY A 200 7.45 9.53 0.19
CA GLY A 200 8.23 8.89 -0.89
C GLY A 200 7.57 7.61 -1.41
N MET A 201 6.23 7.59 -1.49
CA MET A 201 5.42 6.41 -1.82
C MET A 201 4.75 6.50 -3.20
N GLU A 202 5.10 7.50 -4.02
CA GLU A 202 4.47 7.78 -5.32
C GLU A 202 4.43 6.56 -6.24
N ALA A 203 5.52 5.79 -6.28
CA ALA A 203 5.64 4.61 -7.14
C ALA A 203 4.84 3.39 -6.66
N ARG A 204 4.22 3.44 -5.48
CA ARG A 204 3.52 2.32 -4.84
C ARG A 204 2.04 2.62 -4.58
N VAL A 205 1.55 3.80 -4.94
CA VAL A 205 0.20 4.25 -4.60
C VAL A 205 -0.67 4.35 -5.83
N MET A 206 -1.81 3.67 -5.78
CA MET A 206 -2.98 3.88 -6.62
C MET A 206 -4.02 4.66 -5.83
N VAL A 207 -4.65 5.63 -6.49
CA VAL A 207 -5.78 6.38 -5.92
C VAL A 207 -7.07 5.85 -6.55
N GLN A 208 -8.05 5.53 -5.73
CA GLN A 208 -9.40 5.16 -6.15
C GLN A 208 -10.43 6.14 -5.58
N SER A 209 -11.55 6.30 -6.26
CA SER A 209 -12.68 7.07 -5.74
C SER A 209 -13.97 6.70 -6.47
N PHE A 210 -15.10 6.83 -5.78
CA PHE A 210 -16.40 6.90 -6.43
C PHE A 210 -16.72 8.30 -6.96
N ASP A 211 -16.06 9.34 -6.44
CA ASP A 211 -16.28 10.72 -6.85
C ASP A 211 -15.30 11.11 -7.95
N VAL A 212 -15.84 11.25 -9.18
CA VAL A 212 -15.09 11.59 -10.40
C VAL A 212 -14.38 12.95 -10.35
N ARG A 213 -14.66 13.78 -9.33
CA ARG A 213 -14.07 15.12 -9.15
C ARG A 213 -12.76 15.10 -8.37
N THR A 214 -12.39 13.95 -7.79
CA THR A 214 -11.21 13.78 -6.92
C THR A 214 -10.09 12.99 -7.59
#